data_AF-A0A1Q7GN81-F1
#
_entry.id   AF-A0A1Q7GN81-F1
#
_cell.length_a   1.000
_cell.length_b   1.000
_cell.length_c   1.000
_cell.angle_alpha   90.00
_cell.angle_beta   90.00
_cell.angle_gamma   90.00
#
_symmetry.space_group_name_H-M   'P 1'
#
loop_
_entity.id
_entity.type
_entity.pdbx_description
1 polymer ?
#
loop_
_entity_poly.entity_id
_entity_poly.type
_entity_poly.pdbx_seq_one_letter_code
_entity_poly.pdbx_strand_id
1 'polypeptide(L)'
;MKSAKEIRRILDKLETQHPDADTELRYTTAFELLVATILSAQSTDVRVNMVTPALFKRYPNAHALAKATTSELEPQIHSTGFFRAKSKSLIAMAQALVAKHAGDVPAHMEKLVELPGVGRKTANVVLGHALGVPGLPVDRHVLRVANRIGIAESDDPEIVEQQLTRALPKARWTRASDTLILHGRRICKPKPLCDQCAVRDDCDYFRLVIARARDGKAPKKKKTKAHATAKKASRAASGAGAPRAVKKAGAPRAVKQVRRGPR
;
A
#
# COMPACT_ATOMS: atom_id res chain seq x y z
N MET A 1 3.24 -15.06 -17.25
CA MET A 1 2.20 -15.27 -16.22
C MET A 1 1.63 -16.68 -16.31
N LYS A 2 1.24 -17.27 -15.18
CA LYS A 2 0.64 -18.62 -15.09
C LYS A 2 -0.79 -18.69 -15.64
N SER A 3 -1.25 -19.87 -16.04
CA SER A 3 -2.64 -20.10 -16.46
C SER A 3 -3.61 -20.04 -15.28
N ALA A 4 -4.90 -19.77 -15.55
CA ALA A 4 -5.94 -19.74 -14.49
C ALA A 4 -6.03 -21.07 -13.71
N LYS A 5 -5.78 -22.21 -14.35
CA LYS A 5 -5.74 -23.53 -13.69
C LYS A 5 -4.56 -23.61 -12.70
N GLU A 6 -3.39 -23.15 -13.09
CA GLU A 6 -2.21 -23.11 -12.21
C GLU A 6 -2.39 -22.11 -11.07
N ILE A 7 -2.94 -20.92 -11.34
CA ILE A 7 -3.23 -19.90 -10.31
C ILE A 7 -4.15 -20.47 -9.24
N ARG A 8 -5.25 -21.12 -9.62
CA ARG A 8 -6.18 -21.76 -8.68
C ARG A 8 -5.48 -22.82 -7.81
N ARG A 9 -4.73 -23.75 -8.43
CA ARG A 9 -3.99 -24.79 -7.71
C ARG A 9 -2.96 -24.21 -6.72
N ILE A 10 -2.28 -23.14 -7.09
CA ILE A 10 -1.31 -22.44 -6.22
C ILE A 10 -2.03 -21.81 -5.03
N LEU A 11 -3.16 -21.15 -5.27
CA LEU A 11 -3.96 -20.55 -4.19
C LEU A 11 -4.54 -21.61 -3.27
N ASP A 12 -4.96 -22.77 -3.77
CA ASP A 12 -5.43 -23.89 -2.93
C ASP A 12 -4.33 -24.34 -1.94
N LYS A 13 -3.08 -24.46 -2.41
CA LYS A 13 -1.93 -24.78 -1.55
C LYS A 13 -1.66 -23.69 -0.50
N LEU A 14 -1.78 -22.42 -0.87
CA LEU A 14 -1.59 -21.30 0.04
C LEU A 14 -2.72 -21.22 1.08
N GLU A 15 -3.97 -21.41 0.66
CA GLU A 15 -5.14 -21.44 1.55
C GLU A 15 -5.06 -22.60 2.53
N THR A 16 -4.54 -23.76 2.10
CA THR A 16 -4.24 -24.89 2.99
C THR A 16 -3.14 -24.57 4.00
N GLN A 17 -2.12 -23.82 3.58
CA GLN A 17 -1.03 -23.39 4.48
C GLN A 17 -1.47 -22.31 5.48
N HIS A 18 -2.47 -21.51 5.12
CA HIS A 18 -3.01 -20.39 5.90
C HIS A 18 -4.53 -20.55 6.09
N PRO A 19 -5.00 -21.62 6.78
CA PRO A 19 -6.43 -21.90 6.94
C PRO A 19 -7.16 -20.81 7.74
N ASP A 20 -6.43 -20.06 8.57
CA ASP A 20 -6.88 -18.96 9.41
C ASP A 20 -6.80 -17.58 8.74
N ALA A 21 -6.52 -17.49 7.42
CA ALA A 21 -6.36 -16.21 6.75
C ALA A 21 -7.65 -15.39 6.71
N ASP A 22 -7.65 -14.27 7.44
CA ASP A 22 -8.73 -13.29 7.51
C ASP A 22 -8.13 -11.90 7.83
N THR A 23 -8.97 -10.87 7.84
CA THR A 23 -8.60 -9.55 8.32
C THR A 23 -8.21 -9.56 9.80
N GLU A 24 -7.08 -8.93 10.13
CA GLU A 24 -6.62 -8.81 11.52
C GLU A 24 -7.27 -7.63 12.27
N LEU A 25 -8.05 -6.79 11.57
CA LEU A 25 -8.79 -5.68 12.18
C LEU A 25 -10.03 -6.21 12.91
N ARG A 26 -10.25 -5.73 14.13
CA ARG A 26 -11.42 -6.10 14.94
C ARG A 26 -12.56 -5.13 14.69
N TYR A 27 -13.73 -5.67 14.38
CA TYR A 27 -14.95 -4.91 14.10
C TYR A 27 -16.18 -5.79 14.32
N THR A 28 -17.34 -5.16 14.46
CA THR A 28 -18.66 -5.79 14.59
C THR A 28 -19.66 -5.30 13.54
N THR A 29 -19.38 -4.17 12.88
CA THR A 29 -20.21 -3.58 11.83
C THR A 29 -19.39 -3.11 10.64
N ALA A 30 -20.05 -2.91 9.48
CA ALA A 30 -19.40 -2.34 8.30
C ALA A 30 -18.85 -0.93 8.56
N PHE A 31 -19.52 -0.13 9.39
CA PHE A 31 -19.05 1.19 9.80
C PHE A 31 -17.75 1.10 10.59
N GLU A 32 -17.68 0.19 11.57
CA GLU A 32 -16.46 -0.02 12.35
C GLU A 32 -15.30 -0.48 11.47
N LEU A 33 -15.53 -1.41 10.54
CA LEU A 33 -14.49 -1.83 9.60
C LEU A 33 -14.03 -0.68 8.69
N LEU A 34 -14.95 0.16 8.22
CA LEU A 34 -14.62 1.33 7.41
C LEU A 34 -13.74 2.32 8.18
N VAL A 35 -14.07 2.62 9.44
CA VAL A 35 -13.24 3.46 10.31
C VAL A 35 -11.88 2.82 10.57
N ALA A 36 -11.85 1.53 10.93
CA ALA A 36 -10.62 0.81 11.23
C ALA A 36 -9.67 0.74 10.02
N THR A 37 -10.20 0.56 8.82
CA THR A 37 -9.40 0.53 7.57
C THR A 37 -8.83 1.89 7.18
N ILE A 38 -9.55 2.99 7.43
CA ILE A 38 -8.99 4.35 7.28
C ILE A 38 -7.85 4.56 8.31
N LEU A 39 -8.04 4.10 9.56
CA LEU A 39 -7.02 4.19 10.60
C LEU A 39 -5.78 3.34 10.31
N SER A 40 -5.94 2.19 9.65
CA SER A 40 -4.84 1.28 9.33
C SER A 40 -3.90 1.79 8.24
N ALA A 41 -4.30 2.81 7.49
CA ALA A 41 -3.42 3.48 6.53
C ALA A 41 -2.13 3.94 7.23
N GLN A 42 -1.00 3.33 6.86
CA GLN A 42 0.32 3.56 7.48
C GLN A 42 0.33 3.37 9.01
N SER A 43 -0.48 2.45 9.52
CA SER A 43 -0.49 2.00 10.91
C SER A 43 -0.40 0.47 10.97
N THR A 44 -0.27 -0.08 12.17
CA THR A 44 -0.36 -1.54 12.37
C THR A 44 -1.75 -1.91 12.83
N ASP A 45 -2.24 -3.08 12.42
CA ASP A 45 -3.57 -3.58 12.81
C ASP A 45 -3.65 -3.71 14.34
N VAL A 46 -2.56 -4.13 15.00
CA VAL A 46 -2.43 -4.12 16.47
C VAL A 46 -2.70 -2.73 17.06
N ARG A 47 -2.08 -1.68 16.51
CA ARG A 47 -2.27 -0.31 17.02
C ARG A 47 -3.69 0.17 16.83
N VAL A 48 -4.30 -0.12 15.67
CA VAL A 48 -5.71 0.20 15.40
C VAL A 48 -6.63 -0.53 16.36
N ASN A 49 -6.41 -1.82 16.59
CA ASN A 49 -7.19 -2.65 17.51
C ASN A 49 -7.09 -2.23 18.99
N MET A 50 -6.03 -1.52 19.39
CA MET A 50 -5.92 -0.95 20.74
C MET A 50 -6.77 0.33 20.90
N VAL A 51 -6.93 1.11 19.82
CA VAL A 51 -7.60 2.42 19.87
C VAL A 51 -9.10 2.30 19.61
N THR A 52 -9.49 1.41 18.70
CA THR A 52 -10.86 1.28 18.20
C THR A 52 -11.91 0.94 19.26
N PRO A 53 -11.66 0.14 20.32
CA PRO A 53 -12.71 -0.16 21.31
C PRO A 53 -13.25 1.08 22.02
N ALA A 54 -12.36 1.97 22.48
CA ALA A 54 -12.77 3.23 23.12
C ALA A 54 -13.39 4.20 22.10
N LEU A 55 -12.85 4.22 20.89
CA LEU A 55 -13.35 5.05 19.80
C LEU A 55 -14.78 4.67 19.41
N PHE A 56 -15.07 3.38 19.21
CA PHE A 56 -16.40 2.88 18.82
C PHE A 56 -17.41 3.01 19.95
N LYS A 57 -16.98 2.92 21.22
CA LYS A 57 -17.85 3.24 22.36
C LYS A 57 -18.30 4.71 22.32
N ARG A 58 -17.40 5.64 21.96
CA ARG A 58 -17.72 7.07 21.88
C ARG A 58 -18.47 7.44 20.60
N TYR A 59 -18.14 6.79 19.49
CA TYR A 59 -18.71 7.04 18.17
C TYR A 59 -19.22 5.72 17.55
N PRO A 60 -20.38 5.21 18.00
CA PRO A 60 -20.87 3.88 17.60
C PRO A 60 -21.38 3.81 16.16
N ASN A 61 -21.63 4.94 15.51
CA ASN A 61 -22.16 5.00 14.14
C ASN A 61 -21.75 6.31 13.44
N ALA A 62 -22.09 6.39 12.14
CA ALA A 62 -21.79 7.56 11.32
C ALA A 62 -22.41 8.86 11.86
N HIS A 63 -23.63 8.82 12.40
CA HIS A 63 -24.29 9.98 12.98
C HIS A 63 -23.53 10.55 14.19
N ALA A 64 -22.96 9.68 15.03
CA ALA A 64 -22.16 10.10 16.18
C ALA A 64 -20.81 10.69 15.71
N LEU A 65 -20.12 10.02 14.78
CA LEU A 65 -18.81 10.47 14.30
C LEU A 65 -18.91 11.76 13.45
N ALA A 66 -19.99 11.96 12.71
CA ALA A 66 -20.22 13.14 11.88
C ALA A 66 -20.32 14.45 12.67
N LYS A 67 -20.69 14.36 13.96
CA LYS A 67 -20.78 15.48 14.91
C LYS A 67 -19.46 15.77 15.63
N ALA A 68 -18.46 14.91 15.49
CA ALA A 68 -17.19 15.07 16.17
C ALA A 68 -16.40 16.25 15.59
N THR A 69 -15.61 16.88 16.45
CA THR A 69 -14.61 17.86 16.02
C THR A 69 -13.22 17.22 15.94
N THR A 70 -12.32 17.81 15.14
CA THR A 70 -10.94 17.32 15.07
C THR A 70 -10.23 17.42 16.42
N SER A 71 -10.49 18.46 17.21
CA SER A 71 -9.90 18.62 18.55
C SER A 71 -10.31 17.52 19.53
N GLU A 72 -11.53 16.98 19.40
CA GLU A 72 -11.97 15.84 20.20
C GLU A 72 -11.42 14.50 19.70
N LEU A 73 -11.37 14.31 18.36
CA LEU A 73 -11.02 13.04 17.75
C LEU A 73 -9.51 12.79 17.72
N GLU A 74 -8.71 13.82 17.45
CA GLU A 74 -7.26 13.69 17.30
C GLU A 74 -6.54 13.04 18.49
N PRO A 75 -6.82 13.42 19.76
CA PRO A 75 -6.20 12.77 20.92
C PRO A 75 -6.48 11.26 21.00
N GLN A 76 -7.67 10.83 20.57
CA GLN A 76 -8.09 9.43 20.64
C GLN A 76 -7.34 8.57 19.62
N ILE A 77 -7.02 9.12 18.45
CA ILE A 77 -6.38 8.39 17.35
C ILE A 77 -4.91 8.78 17.14
N HIS A 78 -4.34 9.63 18.00
CA HIS A 78 -2.97 10.15 17.91
C HIS A 78 -1.94 9.03 17.68
N SER A 79 -2.10 7.93 18.41
CA SER A 79 -1.18 6.80 18.40
C SER A 79 -1.17 6.00 17.08
N THR A 80 -2.14 6.24 16.19
CA THR A 80 -2.22 5.57 14.87
C THR A 80 -1.34 6.24 13.80
N GLY A 81 -0.73 7.39 14.09
CA GLY A 81 0.08 8.17 13.15
C GLY A 81 -0.78 8.88 12.08
N PHE A 82 -0.26 9.97 11.49
CA PHE A 82 -1.00 10.82 10.53
C PHE A 82 -2.39 11.26 11.02
N PHE A 83 -2.56 11.38 12.34
CA PHE A 83 -3.86 11.51 13.00
C PHE A 83 -4.64 12.76 12.56
N ARG A 84 -3.96 13.87 12.21
CA ARG A 84 -4.62 15.08 11.69
C ARG A 84 -5.29 14.89 10.33
N ALA A 85 -4.67 14.09 9.45
CA ALA A 85 -5.26 13.78 8.15
C ALA A 85 -6.37 12.73 8.30
N LYS A 86 -6.15 11.74 9.18
CA LYS A 86 -7.13 10.70 9.49
C LYS A 86 -8.37 11.27 10.18
N SER A 87 -8.23 12.18 11.14
CA SER A 87 -9.37 12.80 11.84
C SER A 87 -10.29 13.53 10.86
N LYS A 88 -9.71 14.37 9.99
CA LYS A 88 -10.43 15.06 8.92
C LYS A 88 -11.13 14.08 7.98
N SER A 89 -10.43 13.02 7.56
CA SER A 89 -11.00 12.01 6.66
C SER A 89 -12.16 11.25 7.32
N LEU A 90 -12.03 10.85 8.58
CA LEU A 90 -13.05 10.13 9.33
C LEU A 90 -14.32 10.95 9.54
N ILE A 91 -14.17 12.22 9.93
CA ILE A 91 -15.31 13.12 10.12
C ILE A 91 -16.00 13.39 8.79
N ALA A 92 -15.24 13.72 7.73
CA ALA A 92 -15.79 13.97 6.41
C ALA A 92 -16.46 12.73 5.79
N MET A 93 -15.89 11.54 6.00
CA MET A 93 -16.47 10.25 5.63
C MET A 93 -17.81 10.04 6.33
N ALA A 94 -17.86 10.23 7.65
CA ALA A 94 -19.09 10.07 8.42
C ALA A 94 -20.18 11.08 8.01
N GLN A 95 -19.80 12.33 7.75
CA GLN A 95 -20.70 13.35 7.22
C GLN A 95 -21.24 12.98 5.83
N ALA A 96 -20.40 12.45 4.94
CA ALA A 96 -20.82 11.98 3.63
C ALA A 96 -21.78 10.78 3.72
N LEU A 97 -21.54 9.83 4.63
CA LEU A 97 -22.46 8.72 4.91
C LEU A 97 -23.83 9.24 5.36
N VAL A 98 -23.87 10.17 6.31
CA VAL A 98 -25.14 10.75 6.79
C VAL A 98 -25.87 11.48 5.66
N ALA A 99 -25.17 12.34 4.92
CA ALA A 99 -25.78 13.18 3.89
C ALA A 99 -26.26 12.42 2.65
N LYS A 100 -25.50 11.41 2.19
CA LYS A 100 -25.77 10.70 0.92
C LYS A 100 -26.37 9.31 1.11
N HIS A 101 -26.21 8.72 2.28
CA HIS A 101 -26.52 7.30 2.54
C HIS A 101 -27.26 7.08 3.86
N ALA A 102 -27.86 8.13 4.45
CA ALA A 102 -28.60 8.07 5.71
C ALA A 102 -27.83 7.44 6.88
N GLY A 103 -26.49 7.50 6.83
CA GLY A 103 -25.59 6.94 7.84
C GLY A 103 -25.15 5.49 7.60
N ASP A 104 -25.67 4.83 6.56
CA ASP A 104 -25.34 3.44 6.24
C ASP A 104 -24.15 3.33 5.28
N VAL A 105 -23.34 2.29 5.46
CA VAL A 105 -22.20 2.00 4.57
C VAL A 105 -22.71 1.32 3.30
N PRO A 106 -22.53 1.93 2.10
CA PRO A 106 -23.08 1.38 0.87
C PRO A 106 -22.34 0.13 0.41
N ALA A 107 -23.06 -0.87 -0.10
CA ALA A 107 -22.52 -2.13 -0.63
C ALA A 107 -22.13 -2.06 -2.12
N HIS A 108 -21.61 -0.91 -2.57
CA HIS A 108 -21.19 -0.69 -3.96
C HIS A 108 -19.86 0.04 -4.03
N MET A 109 -18.97 -0.42 -4.90
CA MET A 109 -17.62 0.14 -5.08
C MET A 109 -17.68 1.63 -5.42
N GLU A 110 -18.52 2.00 -6.39
CA GLU A 110 -18.66 3.37 -6.91
C GLU A 110 -19.04 4.34 -5.79
N LYS A 111 -19.98 3.94 -4.92
CA LYS A 111 -20.42 4.76 -3.79
C LYS A 111 -19.37 4.85 -2.68
N LEU A 112 -18.65 3.76 -2.41
CA LEU A 112 -17.62 3.74 -1.37
C LEU A 112 -16.44 4.64 -1.73
N VAL A 113 -15.97 4.63 -2.98
CA VAL A 113 -14.81 5.45 -3.40
C VAL A 113 -15.13 6.94 -3.50
N GLU A 114 -16.40 7.34 -3.49
CA GLU A 114 -16.81 8.74 -3.35
C GLU A 114 -16.65 9.26 -1.91
N LEU A 115 -16.53 8.38 -0.91
CA LEU A 115 -16.39 8.79 0.47
C LEU A 115 -14.99 9.36 0.74
N PRO A 116 -14.87 10.53 1.41
CA PRO A 116 -13.57 11.09 1.76
C PRO A 116 -12.67 10.11 2.50
N GLY A 117 -11.43 9.94 2.04
CA GLY A 117 -10.46 9.02 2.65
C GLY A 117 -10.65 7.55 2.31
N VAL A 118 -11.59 7.20 1.43
CA VAL A 118 -11.85 5.83 0.99
C VAL A 118 -11.36 5.65 -0.45
N GLY A 119 -10.26 4.92 -0.61
CA GLY A 119 -9.78 4.48 -1.92
C GLY A 119 -10.30 3.09 -2.30
N ARG A 120 -10.05 2.66 -3.54
CA ARG A 120 -10.45 1.34 -4.08
C ARG A 120 -10.05 0.18 -3.17
N LYS A 121 -8.84 0.19 -2.62
CA LYS A 121 -8.38 -0.83 -1.67
C LYS A 121 -9.27 -0.89 -0.42
N THR A 122 -9.50 0.27 0.21
CA THR A 122 -10.34 0.38 1.41
C THR A 122 -11.75 -0.12 1.13
N ALA A 123 -12.33 0.30 0.01
CA ALA A 123 -13.64 -0.18 -0.44
C ALA A 123 -13.67 -1.70 -0.62
N ASN A 124 -12.67 -2.29 -1.28
CA ASN A 124 -12.57 -3.75 -1.45
C ASN A 124 -12.50 -4.51 -0.12
N VAL A 125 -11.81 -3.98 0.90
CA VAL A 125 -11.78 -4.60 2.24
C VAL A 125 -13.19 -4.58 2.84
N VAL A 126 -13.87 -3.43 2.83
CA VAL A 126 -15.19 -3.29 3.45
C VAL A 126 -16.24 -4.14 2.73
N LEU A 127 -16.24 -4.15 1.41
CA LEU A 127 -17.13 -4.98 0.58
C LEU A 127 -16.96 -6.46 0.93
N GLY A 128 -15.72 -6.95 0.90
CA GLY A 128 -15.40 -8.37 1.08
C GLY A 128 -15.73 -8.88 2.48
N HIS A 129 -15.28 -8.17 3.51
CA HIS A 129 -15.37 -8.68 4.89
C HIS A 129 -16.67 -8.32 5.59
N ALA A 130 -17.20 -7.10 5.41
CA ALA A 130 -18.35 -6.65 6.19
C ALA A 130 -19.69 -6.67 5.43
N LEU A 131 -19.67 -6.67 4.10
CA LEU A 131 -20.89 -6.56 3.28
C LEU A 131 -21.18 -7.80 2.43
N GLY A 132 -20.31 -8.82 2.48
CA GLY A 132 -20.47 -10.06 1.71
C GLY A 132 -20.37 -9.87 0.19
N VAL A 133 -19.88 -8.72 -0.27
CA VAL A 133 -19.68 -8.41 -1.68
C VAL A 133 -18.25 -8.76 -2.06
N PRO A 134 -18.02 -9.63 -3.06
CA PRO A 134 -16.67 -10.04 -3.46
C PRO A 134 -15.73 -8.85 -3.70
N GLY A 135 -14.69 -8.74 -2.87
CA GLY A 135 -13.64 -7.72 -2.98
C GLY A 135 -12.25 -8.35 -2.91
N LEU A 136 -11.32 -7.86 -3.73
CA LEU A 136 -9.92 -8.34 -3.77
C LEU A 136 -8.97 -7.16 -3.48
N PRO A 137 -8.75 -6.80 -2.20
CA PRO A 137 -7.89 -5.67 -1.86
C PRO A 137 -6.41 -5.97 -2.14
N VAL A 138 -5.85 -5.35 -3.18
CA VAL A 138 -4.41 -5.48 -3.47
C VAL A 138 -3.60 -4.48 -2.65
N ASP A 139 -2.79 -5.00 -1.73
CA ASP A 139 -1.81 -4.21 -0.97
C ASP A 139 -0.37 -4.54 -1.37
N ARG A 140 0.61 -3.96 -0.68
CA ARG A 140 2.04 -4.22 -0.93
C ARG A 140 2.45 -5.70 -0.76
N HIS A 141 1.73 -6.46 0.07
CA HIS A 141 1.99 -7.88 0.29
C HIS A 141 1.43 -8.66 -0.90
N VAL A 142 0.16 -8.44 -1.27
CA VAL A 142 -0.46 -9.06 -2.46
C VAL A 142 0.37 -8.75 -3.71
N LEU A 143 0.70 -7.47 -3.93
CA LEU A 143 1.50 -7.02 -5.08
C LEU A 143 2.84 -7.77 -5.15
N ARG A 144 3.60 -7.82 -4.05
CA ARG A 144 4.89 -8.52 -4.01
C ARG A 144 4.73 -10.04 -4.21
N VAL A 145 3.78 -10.66 -3.52
CA VAL A 145 3.61 -12.13 -3.52
C VAL A 145 3.13 -12.59 -4.88
N ALA A 146 2.11 -11.95 -5.45
CA ALA A 146 1.52 -12.31 -6.73
C ALA A 146 2.55 -12.23 -7.86
N ASN A 147 3.32 -11.13 -7.92
CA ASN A 147 4.41 -10.95 -8.87
C ASN A 147 5.54 -11.98 -8.67
N ARG A 148 5.95 -12.26 -7.42
CA ARG A 148 7.03 -13.24 -7.17
C ARG A 148 6.64 -14.66 -7.57
N ILE A 149 5.42 -15.07 -7.28
CA ILE A 149 4.95 -16.41 -7.68
C ILE A 149 4.75 -16.47 -9.20
N GLY A 150 4.43 -15.35 -9.85
CA GLY A 150 4.15 -15.26 -11.28
C GLY A 150 2.67 -15.49 -11.62
N ILE A 151 1.79 -15.28 -10.63
CA ILE A 151 0.32 -15.31 -10.80
C ILE A 151 -0.25 -13.93 -11.19
N ALA A 152 0.58 -12.89 -11.13
CA ALA A 152 0.32 -11.55 -11.65
C ALA A 152 1.64 -10.97 -12.22
N GLU A 153 1.54 -9.93 -13.04
CA GLU A 153 2.68 -9.21 -13.64
C GLU A 153 2.31 -7.74 -13.81
N SER A 154 2.58 -6.93 -12.80
CA SER A 154 2.44 -5.46 -12.78
C SER A 154 2.89 -4.88 -11.44
N ASP A 155 3.40 -3.65 -11.43
CA ASP A 155 3.58 -2.86 -10.21
C ASP A 155 2.33 -2.02 -9.85
N ASP A 156 1.31 -2.02 -10.72
CA ASP A 156 0.03 -1.36 -10.50
C ASP A 156 -0.95 -2.30 -9.76
N PRO A 157 -1.43 -1.92 -8.56
CA PRO A 157 -2.39 -2.71 -7.79
C PRO A 157 -3.70 -3.00 -8.54
N GLU A 158 -4.21 -2.07 -9.35
CA GLU A 158 -5.47 -2.26 -10.07
C GLU A 158 -5.31 -3.28 -11.20
N ILE A 159 -4.16 -3.27 -11.88
CA ILE A 159 -3.85 -4.28 -12.90
C ILE A 159 -3.73 -5.66 -12.25
N VAL A 160 -3.07 -5.76 -11.10
CA VAL A 160 -2.98 -7.03 -10.35
C VAL A 160 -4.34 -7.51 -9.87
N GLU A 161 -5.19 -6.61 -9.36
CA GLU A 161 -6.57 -6.91 -8.98
C GLU A 161 -7.33 -7.51 -10.18
N GLN A 162 -7.27 -6.85 -11.35
CA GLN A 162 -7.91 -7.34 -12.56
C GLN A 162 -7.37 -8.70 -13.04
N GLN A 163 -6.06 -8.94 -12.96
CA GLN A 163 -5.47 -10.21 -13.36
C GLN A 163 -5.95 -11.36 -12.45
N LEU A 164 -5.95 -11.15 -11.13
CA LEU A 164 -6.39 -12.16 -10.16
C LEU A 164 -7.90 -12.40 -10.23
N THR A 165 -8.72 -11.36 -10.36
CA THR A 165 -10.18 -11.47 -10.47
C THR A 165 -10.63 -12.14 -11.77
N ARG A 166 -9.89 -12.01 -12.87
CA ARG A 166 -10.12 -12.78 -14.11
C ARG A 166 -9.78 -14.26 -13.97
N ALA A 167 -8.81 -14.60 -13.13
CA ALA A 167 -8.36 -15.99 -12.93
C ALA A 167 -9.20 -16.76 -11.90
N LEU A 168 -9.89 -16.06 -10.99
CA LEU A 168 -10.57 -16.64 -9.84
C LEU A 168 -12.08 -16.43 -9.86
N PRO A 169 -12.88 -17.41 -9.41
CA PRO A 169 -14.30 -17.20 -9.19
C PRO A 169 -14.52 -16.15 -8.08
N LYS A 170 -15.56 -15.32 -8.23
CA LYS A 170 -15.89 -14.20 -7.32
C LYS A 170 -15.90 -14.61 -5.84
N ALA A 171 -16.48 -15.75 -5.52
CA ALA A 171 -16.57 -16.26 -4.14
C ALA A 171 -15.21 -16.47 -3.46
N ARG A 172 -14.11 -16.52 -4.20
CA ARG A 172 -12.76 -16.72 -3.66
C ARG A 172 -11.96 -15.43 -3.51
N TRP A 173 -12.45 -14.29 -3.98
CA TRP A 173 -11.65 -13.06 -4.09
C TRP A 173 -11.10 -12.58 -2.74
N THR A 174 -11.98 -12.43 -1.75
CA THR A 174 -11.61 -11.95 -0.41
C THR A 174 -10.64 -12.92 0.25
N ARG A 175 -10.99 -14.21 0.27
CA ARG A 175 -10.13 -15.26 0.85
C ARG A 175 -8.76 -15.35 0.19
N ALA A 176 -8.70 -15.25 -1.15
CA ALA A 176 -7.43 -15.25 -1.87
C ALA A 176 -6.57 -14.05 -1.49
N SER A 177 -7.17 -12.85 -1.36
CA SER A 177 -6.49 -11.66 -0.90
C SER A 177 -5.91 -11.84 0.50
N ASP A 178 -6.71 -12.30 1.47
CA ASP A 178 -6.26 -12.52 2.86
C ASP A 178 -5.12 -13.51 2.93
N THR A 179 -5.25 -14.61 2.18
CA THR A 179 -4.23 -15.65 2.08
C THR A 179 -2.91 -15.07 1.55
N LEU A 180 -2.96 -14.24 0.49
CA LEU A 180 -1.77 -13.61 -0.08
C LEU A 180 -1.15 -12.56 0.87
N ILE A 181 -1.98 -11.79 1.57
CA ILE A 181 -1.53 -10.83 2.60
C ILE A 181 -0.80 -11.58 3.71
N LEU A 182 -1.43 -12.61 4.28
CA LEU A 182 -0.88 -13.37 5.39
C LEU A 182 0.39 -14.11 5.00
N HIS A 183 0.39 -14.75 3.83
CA HIS A 183 1.58 -15.39 3.26
C HIS A 183 2.72 -14.37 3.07
N GLY A 184 2.40 -13.17 2.56
CA GLY A 184 3.36 -12.08 2.39
C GLY A 184 3.89 -11.52 3.70
N ARG A 185 3.11 -11.55 4.79
CA ARG A 185 3.52 -11.13 6.14
C ARG A 185 4.39 -12.19 6.82
N ARG A 186 3.99 -13.46 6.76
CA ARG A 186 4.60 -14.56 7.53
C ARG A 186 5.79 -15.22 6.79
N ILE A 187 5.68 -15.48 5.49
CA ILE A 187 6.63 -16.32 4.72
C ILE A 187 7.34 -15.52 3.63
N CYS A 188 6.60 -14.93 2.69
CA CYS A 188 7.16 -14.21 1.54
C CYS A 188 7.49 -12.74 1.88
N LYS A 189 8.30 -12.58 2.93
CA LYS A 189 8.90 -11.32 3.39
C LYS A 189 9.90 -10.77 2.36
N PRO A 190 10.38 -9.51 2.47
CA PRO A 190 11.44 -8.99 1.59
C PRO A 190 12.63 -9.95 1.45
N LYS A 191 13.10 -10.52 2.56
CA LYS A 191 13.93 -11.74 2.62
C LYS A 191 13.01 -12.95 2.90
N PRO A 192 12.61 -13.72 1.87
CA PRO A 192 11.59 -14.75 2.02
C PRO A 192 12.11 -16.02 2.70
N LEU A 193 11.23 -16.73 3.40
CA LEU A 193 11.49 -18.04 4.00
C LEU A 193 11.07 -19.15 3.03
N CYS A 194 11.74 -19.24 1.87
CA CYS A 194 11.33 -20.13 0.78
C CYS A 194 11.26 -21.61 1.17
N ASP A 195 12.09 -22.05 2.12
CA ASP A 195 12.10 -23.44 2.59
C ASP A 195 10.84 -23.80 3.40
N GLN A 196 10.06 -22.80 3.84
CA GLN A 196 8.77 -22.96 4.53
C GLN A 196 7.57 -22.72 3.59
N CYS A 197 7.78 -22.49 2.29
CA CYS A 197 6.72 -22.08 1.37
C CYS A 197 6.09 -23.28 0.66
N ALA A 198 4.78 -23.48 0.81
CA ALA A 198 4.04 -24.60 0.18
C ALA A 198 4.01 -24.55 -1.36
N VAL A 199 4.28 -23.38 -1.95
CA VAL A 199 4.30 -23.15 -3.41
C VAL A 199 5.70 -22.86 -3.93
N ARG A 200 6.74 -23.25 -3.19
CA ARG A 200 8.16 -23.04 -3.56
C ARG A 200 8.46 -23.52 -4.98
N ASP A 201 8.07 -24.74 -5.33
CA ASP A 201 8.40 -25.35 -6.63
C ASP A 201 7.61 -24.73 -7.78
N ASP A 202 6.46 -24.14 -7.46
CA ASP A 202 5.60 -23.40 -8.39
C ASP A 202 6.03 -21.92 -8.55
N CYS A 203 6.97 -21.43 -7.74
CA CYS A 203 7.31 -20.01 -7.64
C CYS A 203 8.41 -19.58 -8.61
N ASP A 204 8.09 -18.62 -9.50
CA ASP A 204 9.04 -18.12 -10.50
C ASP A 204 10.22 -17.39 -9.85
N TYR A 205 9.97 -16.58 -8.82
CA TYR A 205 11.02 -15.89 -8.08
C TYR A 205 11.99 -16.85 -7.38
N PHE A 206 11.48 -17.93 -6.78
CA PHE A 206 12.35 -18.92 -6.16
C PHE A 206 13.27 -19.57 -7.20
N ARG A 207 12.69 -20.08 -8.28
CA ARG A 207 13.44 -20.75 -9.36
C ARG A 207 14.45 -19.85 -10.07
N LEU A 208 14.07 -18.60 -10.34
CA LEU A 208 14.87 -17.69 -11.18
C LEU A 208 15.88 -16.86 -10.38
N VAL A 209 15.60 -16.59 -9.10
CA VAL A 209 16.41 -15.69 -8.27
C VAL A 209 17.06 -16.44 -7.11
N ILE A 210 16.28 -17.12 -6.28
CA ILE A 210 16.79 -17.71 -5.03
C ILE A 210 17.63 -18.97 -5.29
N ALA A 211 17.11 -19.93 -6.06
CA ALA A 211 17.82 -21.17 -6.37
C ALA A 211 19.16 -20.89 -7.09
N ARG A 212 19.13 -20.02 -8.11
CA ARG A 212 20.33 -19.63 -8.86
C ARG A 212 21.38 -18.92 -8.00
N ALA A 213 20.96 -18.11 -7.03
CA ALA A 213 21.88 -17.48 -6.09
C ALA A 213 22.53 -18.49 -5.14
N ARG A 214 21.83 -19.57 -4.76
CA ARG A 214 22.39 -20.67 -3.96
C ARG A 214 23.41 -21.50 -4.76
N ASP A 215 23.17 -21.69 -6.05
CA ASP A 215 24.04 -22.47 -6.95
C ASP A 215 25.28 -21.67 -7.46
N GLY A 216 25.53 -20.47 -6.93
CA GLY A 216 26.66 -19.62 -7.33
C GLY A 216 26.58 -19.04 -8.75
N LYS A 217 25.46 -19.23 -9.47
CA LYS A 217 25.26 -18.74 -10.84
C LYS A 217 24.39 -17.49 -10.84
N ALA A 218 25.03 -16.32 -10.82
CA ALA A 218 24.33 -15.04 -10.94
C ALA A 218 23.45 -14.98 -12.21
N PRO A 219 22.21 -14.45 -12.14
CA PRO A 219 21.34 -14.39 -13.31
C PRO A 219 21.86 -13.35 -14.32
N LYS A 220 22.09 -13.79 -15.57
CA LYS A 220 22.30 -12.89 -16.71
C LYS A 220 21.05 -12.03 -16.89
N LYS A 221 21.14 -10.71 -16.65
CA LYS A 221 20.06 -9.75 -16.95
C LYS A 221 19.65 -9.91 -18.42
N LYS A 222 18.40 -10.32 -18.68
CA LYS A 222 17.78 -10.11 -19.99
C LYS A 222 17.66 -8.60 -20.18
N LYS A 223 18.46 -8.02 -21.07
CA LYS A 223 18.25 -6.66 -21.57
C LYS A 223 16.94 -6.67 -22.34
N THR A 224 15.87 -6.16 -21.74
CA THR A 224 14.71 -5.70 -22.50
C THR A 224 15.17 -4.52 -23.37
N LYS A 225 15.00 -4.65 -24.69
CA LYS A 225 15.26 -3.56 -25.63
C LYS A 225 14.13 -2.53 -25.48
N ALA A 226 14.33 -1.53 -24.64
CA ALA A 226 13.58 -0.28 -24.69
C ALA A 226 14.48 0.85 -24.17
N HIS A 227 14.51 1.95 -24.92
CA HIS A 227 15.30 3.19 -24.74
C HIS A 227 16.75 3.18 -25.23
N ALA A 228 16.87 3.26 -26.56
CA ALA A 228 18.01 3.85 -27.24
C ALA A 228 17.54 4.96 -28.19
N THR A 229 17.01 6.07 -27.65
CA THR A 229 16.86 7.34 -28.37
C THR A 229 16.80 8.51 -27.37
N ALA A 230 17.93 8.80 -26.73
CA ALA A 230 18.18 10.10 -26.08
C ALA A 230 19.68 10.26 -25.79
N LYS A 231 20.53 10.16 -26.83
CA LYS A 231 21.93 10.58 -26.73
C LYS A 231 22.49 10.97 -28.10
N LYS A 232 21.91 12.03 -28.69
CA LYS A 232 22.48 12.72 -29.85
C LYS A 232 22.00 14.17 -29.90
N ALA A 233 22.29 14.93 -28.85
CA ALA A 233 22.14 16.39 -28.81
C ALA A 233 23.08 16.99 -27.74
N SER A 234 24.38 16.72 -27.85
CA SER A 234 25.41 17.44 -27.08
C SER A 234 26.78 17.25 -27.74
N ARG A 235 26.87 17.65 -29.01
CA ARG A 235 28.13 17.71 -29.77
C ARG A 235 27.95 18.61 -30.99
N ALA A 236 27.72 19.90 -30.73
CA ALA A 236 27.88 20.99 -31.70
C ALA A 236 27.86 22.33 -30.95
N ALA A 237 29.01 22.72 -30.38
CA ALA A 237 29.43 24.10 -30.12
C ALA A 237 30.70 24.08 -29.25
N SER A 238 31.83 23.80 -29.88
CA SER A 238 33.16 24.07 -29.32
C SER A 238 34.03 24.57 -30.45
N GLY A 239 34.27 25.88 -30.50
CA GLY A 239 35.15 26.51 -31.47
C GLY A 239 35.43 27.97 -31.11
N ALA A 240 36.71 28.25 -30.84
CA ALA A 240 37.38 29.53 -30.60
C ALA A 240 37.09 30.19 -29.23
N GLY A 241 38.08 30.59 -28.41
CA GLY A 241 39.53 30.69 -28.53
C GLY A 241 40.03 31.36 -27.24
N ALA A 242 41.19 30.93 -26.71
CA ALA A 242 41.81 31.47 -25.50
C ALA A 242 42.48 32.85 -25.76
N PRO A 243 42.90 33.63 -24.75
CA PRO A 243 44.14 33.29 -24.04
C PRO A 243 44.19 33.58 -22.51
N ARG A 244 45.32 33.13 -21.95
CA ARG A 244 45.76 32.97 -20.56
C ARG A 244 45.97 34.25 -19.73
N ALA A 245 45.59 34.12 -18.46
CA ALA A 245 46.33 34.33 -17.19
C ALA A 245 47.18 35.60 -16.95
N VAL A 246 46.86 36.30 -15.84
CA VAL A 246 47.83 37.02 -15.00
C VAL A 246 47.56 36.72 -13.50
N LYS A 247 48.66 36.66 -12.75
CA LYS A 247 48.90 36.08 -11.42
C LYS A 247 48.49 36.97 -10.23
N LYS A 248 48.23 36.27 -9.09
CA LYS A 248 48.62 36.53 -7.68
C LYS A 248 48.44 37.92 -7.05
N ALA A 249 47.81 37.96 -5.87
CA ALA A 249 48.46 38.13 -4.54
C ALA A 249 47.54 38.81 -3.51
N GLY A 250 47.68 38.44 -2.22
CA GLY A 250 47.36 39.33 -1.09
C GLY A 250 46.25 38.88 -0.14
N ALA A 251 46.63 38.26 0.98
CA ALA A 251 45.92 38.38 2.27
C ALA A 251 46.59 39.54 3.08
N PRO A 252 46.21 39.89 4.33
CA PRO A 252 44.99 39.66 5.14
C PRO A 252 44.48 40.90 5.95
N ARG A 253 43.38 40.70 6.71
CA ARG A 253 43.00 41.28 8.05
C ARG A 253 42.80 42.80 8.29
N ALA A 254 41.62 43.14 8.86
CA ALA A 254 41.38 43.83 10.17
C ALA A 254 39.90 44.35 10.18
N VAL A 255 38.98 43.94 11.07
CA VAL A 255 38.73 44.34 12.47
C VAL A 255 38.15 45.76 12.65
N LYS A 256 37.05 45.84 13.43
CA LYS A 256 36.33 47.01 14.04
C LYS A 256 35.49 47.87 13.05
N GLN A 257 34.33 48.45 13.36
CA GLN A 257 33.62 48.76 14.62
C GLN A 257 32.15 49.17 14.32
N VAL A 258 31.22 48.81 15.21
CA VAL A 258 30.17 49.62 15.86
C VAL A 258 29.45 50.76 15.08
N ARG A 259 28.10 50.73 15.09
CA ARG A 259 27.13 51.80 15.51
C ARG A 259 25.69 51.39 15.06
N ARG A 260 24.77 51.02 15.96
CA ARG A 260 23.77 51.81 16.73
C ARG A 260 22.81 52.71 15.90
N GLY A 261 21.53 52.29 15.87
CA GLY A 261 20.30 53.11 16.00
C GLY A 261 19.57 53.51 14.69
N PRO A 262 18.33 54.07 14.77
CA PRO A 262 17.28 53.89 15.78
C PRO A 262 15.83 53.79 15.20
N ARG A 263 14.94 53.06 15.88
CA ARG A 263 13.59 53.45 16.37
C ARG A 263 12.76 52.20 16.69
#